data_AF-A0A1L3NE11-F1
#
_entry.id   AF-A0A1L3NE11-F1
#
_cell.length_a   1.000
_cell.length_b   1.000
_cell.length_c   1.000
_cell.angle_alpha   90.00
_cell.angle_beta   90.00
_cell.angle_gamma   90.00
#
_symmetry.space_group_name_H-M   'P 1'
#
loop_
_entity.id
_entity.type
_entity.pdbx_description
1 polymer ?
#
loop_
_entity_poly.entity_id
_entity_poly.type
_entity_poly.pdbx_seq_one_letter_code
_entity_poly.pdbx_strand_id
1 'polypeptide(L)'
;MASEALEKLFNAAETEDIVLLGVSGYRNYNYQVNVYNNSVYRNGKEHADNYVAQPGASEHQTGLAIDIVSTEYTNLDENFVNTRAYKWLKENCYKYGFIIRYPKEKENITGYKFEPWHIRYVGIDVATEIMNRGITLEEYRSNENTN
;
A
#
# COMPACT_ATOMS: atom_id res chain seq x y z
N MET A 1 3.80 -7.60 -15.42
CA MET A 1 3.00 -6.39 -15.09
C MET A 1 2.61 -6.44 -13.60
N ALA A 2 2.08 -5.35 -13.02
CA ALA A 2 1.78 -5.30 -11.57
C ALA A 2 0.77 -6.38 -11.11
N SER A 3 -0.19 -6.75 -11.96
CA SER A 3 -1.14 -7.85 -11.70
C SER A 3 -0.47 -9.22 -11.58
N GLU A 4 0.42 -9.57 -12.52
CA GLU A 4 1.18 -10.82 -12.47
C GLU A 4 2.14 -10.87 -11.28
N ALA A 5 2.71 -9.73 -10.91
CA ALA A 5 3.56 -9.62 -9.73
C ALA A 5 2.76 -9.85 -8.44
N LEU A 6 1.55 -9.31 -8.37
CA LEU A 6 0.63 -9.52 -7.25
C LEU A 6 0.21 -10.98 -7.14
N GLU A 7 -0.10 -11.63 -8.26
CA GLU A 7 -0.47 -13.04 -8.29
C GLU A 7 0.69 -13.93 -7.79
N LYS A 8 1.93 -13.63 -8.21
CA LYS A 8 3.13 -14.32 -7.70
C LYS A 8 3.35 -14.09 -6.20
N LEU A 9 3.10 -12.88 -5.70
CA LEU A 9 3.18 -12.56 -4.27
C LEU A 9 2.18 -13.40 -3.47
N PHE A 10 0.93 -13.49 -3.93
CA PHE A 10 -0.12 -14.26 -3.25
C PHE A 10 0.19 -15.76 -3.25
N ASN A 11 0.58 -16.30 -4.41
CA ASN A 11 0.94 -17.71 -4.53
C ASN A 11 2.13 -18.08 -3.63
N ALA A 12 3.12 -17.21 -3.51
CA ALA A 12 4.27 -17.46 -2.64
C ALA A 12 3.90 -17.45 -1.15
N ALA A 13 3.04 -16.51 -0.72
CA ALA A 13 2.51 -16.51 0.63
C ALA A 13 1.74 -17.81 0.93
N GLU A 14 0.93 -18.27 -0.03
CA GLU A 14 0.16 -19.50 0.10
C GLU A 14 1.05 -20.75 0.26
N THR A 15 2.22 -20.80 -0.38
CA THR A 15 3.19 -21.90 -0.17
C THR A 15 3.78 -21.96 1.24
N GLU A 16 3.59 -20.91 2.04
CA GLU A 16 3.98 -20.81 3.44
C GLU A 16 2.77 -20.81 4.39
N ASP A 17 1.61 -21.30 3.93
CA ASP A 17 0.34 -21.35 4.67
C ASP A 17 -0.18 -19.97 5.11
N ILE A 18 0.15 -18.92 4.34
CA ILE A 18 -0.30 -17.54 4.55
C ILE A 18 -1.27 -17.16 3.43
N VAL A 19 -2.55 -17.05 3.76
CA VAL A 19 -3.58 -16.63 2.79
C VAL A 19 -3.77 -15.12 2.86
N LEU A 20 -3.22 -14.42 1.87
CA LEU A 20 -3.40 -12.99 1.67
C LEU A 20 -4.77 -12.70 1.02
N LEU A 21 -5.37 -11.58 1.41
CA LEU A 21 -6.66 -11.11 0.89
C LEU A 21 -6.48 -9.68 0.35
N GLY A 22 -6.75 -9.48 -0.93
CA GLY A 22 -6.84 -8.14 -1.50
C GLY A 22 -8.14 -7.46 -1.07
N VAL A 23 -8.05 -6.36 -0.34
CA VAL A 23 -9.24 -5.61 0.11
C VAL A 23 -9.61 -4.53 -0.89
N SER A 24 -8.61 -3.77 -1.34
CA SER A 24 -8.85 -2.68 -2.28
C SER A 24 -7.63 -2.49 -3.21
N GLY A 25 -7.77 -2.93 -4.46
CA GLY A 25 -6.77 -2.78 -5.52
C GLY A 25 -7.12 -1.60 -6.42
N TYR A 26 -7.56 -1.88 -7.66
CA TYR A 26 -8.07 -0.86 -8.58
C TYR A 26 -9.39 -0.26 -8.07
N ARG A 27 -9.39 1.04 -7.77
CA ARG A 27 -10.62 1.81 -7.58
C ARG A 27 -10.84 2.68 -8.82
N ASN A 28 -11.88 2.39 -9.60
CA ASN A 28 -12.22 3.26 -10.72
C ASN A 28 -12.61 4.65 -10.20
N TYR A 29 -12.49 5.67 -11.06
CA TYR A 29 -12.80 7.06 -10.71
C TYR A 29 -14.17 7.23 -10.03
N ASN A 30 -15.21 6.57 -10.54
CA ASN A 30 -16.56 6.65 -9.98
C ASN A 30 -16.67 6.04 -8.58
N TYR A 31 -15.90 4.99 -8.29
CA TYR A 31 -15.83 4.42 -6.94
C TYR A 31 -15.13 5.37 -5.97
N GLN A 32 -14.02 6.00 -6.38
CA GLN A 32 -13.35 7.01 -5.55
C GLN A 32 -14.21 8.26 -5.34
N VAL A 33 -15.01 8.67 -6.35
CA VAL A 33 -16.05 9.70 -6.20
C VAL A 33 -17.05 9.29 -5.12
N ASN A 34 -17.51 8.04 -5.11
CA ASN A 34 -18.44 7.56 -4.10
C ASN A 34 -17.84 7.49 -2.69
N VAL A 35 -16.59 7.06 -2.55
CA VAL A 35 -15.87 7.02 -1.26
C VAL A 35 -15.69 8.44 -0.71
N TYR A 36 -15.23 9.38 -1.55
CA TYR A 36 -15.07 10.77 -1.17
C TYR A 36 -16.40 11.43 -0.81
N ASN A 37 -17.42 11.28 -1.65
CA ASN A 37 -18.76 11.84 -1.39
C ASN A 37 -19.41 11.26 -0.13
N ASN A 38 -19.22 9.97 0.15
CA ASN A 38 -19.71 9.36 1.39
C ASN A 38 -18.97 9.92 2.62
N SER A 39 -17.65 10.17 2.52
CA SER A 39 -16.89 10.79 3.61
C SER A 39 -17.36 12.23 3.85
N VAL A 40 -17.58 13.02 2.78
CA VAL A 40 -18.14 14.37 2.87
C VAL A 40 -19.52 14.34 3.53
N TYR A 41 -20.38 13.41 3.12
CA TYR A 41 -21.74 13.27 3.65
C TYR A 41 -21.75 12.87 5.14
N ARG A 42 -20.88 11.96 5.56
CA ARG A 42 -20.88 11.42 6.93
C ARG A 42 -20.10 12.28 7.91
N ASN A 43 -18.99 12.85 7.47
CA ASN A 43 -17.97 13.41 8.36
C ASN A 43 -17.61 14.87 8.01
N GLY A 44 -18.20 15.44 6.97
CA GLY A 44 -17.93 16.80 6.53
C GLY A 44 -16.75 16.90 5.57
N LYS A 45 -16.77 17.97 4.76
CA LYS A 45 -15.80 18.17 3.67
C LYS A 45 -14.35 18.30 4.17
N GLU A 46 -14.14 19.04 5.24
CA GLU A 46 -12.80 19.25 5.82
C GLU A 46 -12.17 17.94 6.32
N HIS A 47 -12.98 17.03 6.85
CA HIS A 47 -12.50 15.69 7.19
C HIS A 47 -12.20 14.88 5.92
N ALA A 48 -13.08 14.90 4.92
CA ALA A 48 -12.85 14.18 3.68
C ALA A 48 -11.56 14.64 2.97
N ASP A 49 -11.29 15.95 2.92
CA ASP A 49 -10.07 16.50 2.29
C ASP A 49 -8.77 16.05 3.00
N ASN A 50 -8.81 15.83 4.32
CA ASN A 50 -7.64 15.45 5.11
C ASN A 50 -7.38 13.94 5.15
N TYR A 51 -8.41 13.12 4.95
CA TYR A 51 -8.34 11.67 5.19
C TYR A 51 -8.72 10.80 3.98
N VAL A 52 -9.25 11.39 2.91
CA VAL A 52 -9.64 10.67 1.70
C VAL A 52 -9.04 11.36 0.48
N ALA A 53 -8.21 10.63 -0.27
CA ALA A 53 -7.67 11.15 -1.53
C ALA A 53 -8.80 11.60 -2.47
N GLN A 54 -8.69 12.81 -3.02
CA GLN A 54 -9.67 13.29 -3.99
C GLN A 54 -9.71 12.39 -5.23
N PRO A 55 -10.87 12.23 -5.89
CA PRO A 55 -10.96 11.49 -7.14
C PRO A 55 -9.99 12.09 -8.18
N GLY A 56 -9.09 11.27 -8.72
CA GLY A 56 -8.03 11.71 -9.65
C GLY A 56 -6.64 11.82 -9.00
N ALA A 57 -6.55 11.80 -7.66
CA ALA A 57 -5.29 11.88 -6.91
C ALA A 57 -4.95 10.59 -6.14
N SER A 58 -5.73 9.52 -6.30
CA SER A 58 -5.52 8.26 -5.57
C SER A 58 -4.62 7.30 -6.35
N GLU A 59 -3.56 6.79 -5.72
CA GLU A 59 -2.65 5.80 -6.33
C GLU A 59 -3.38 4.48 -6.70
N HIS A 60 -4.53 4.18 -6.08
CA HIS A 60 -5.40 3.06 -6.49
C HIS A 60 -5.96 3.20 -7.92
N GLN A 61 -5.95 4.41 -8.48
CA GLN A 61 -6.36 4.66 -9.87
C GLN A 61 -5.29 4.27 -10.88
N THR A 62 -4.03 4.09 -10.46
CA THR A 62 -2.94 3.64 -11.34
C THR A 62 -2.87 2.11 -11.45
N GLY A 63 -3.61 1.37 -10.60
CA GLY A 63 -3.54 -0.09 -10.51
C GLY A 63 -2.22 -0.62 -9.95
N LEU A 64 -1.40 0.25 -9.33
CA LEU A 64 -0.09 -0.11 -8.76
C LEU A 64 -0.12 -0.23 -7.24
N ALA A 65 -1.16 0.26 -6.58
CA ALA A 65 -1.33 0.17 -5.13
C ALA A 65 -2.47 -0.80 -4.78
N ILE A 66 -2.30 -1.55 -3.70
CA ILE A 66 -3.32 -2.45 -3.17
C ILE A 66 -3.24 -2.53 -1.65
N ASP A 67 -4.41 -2.51 -1.01
CA ASP A 67 -4.57 -2.82 0.40
C ASP A 67 -4.71 -4.33 0.57
N ILE A 68 -3.83 -4.93 1.39
CA ILE A 68 -3.80 -6.37 1.65
C ILE A 68 -3.97 -6.62 3.14
N VAL A 69 -4.83 -7.60 3.44
CA VAL A 69 -4.97 -8.21 4.76
C VAL A 69 -4.80 -9.72 4.62
N SER A 70 -5.20 -10.51 5.63
CA SER A 70 -5.12 -11.97 5.55
C SER A 70 -6.32 -12.65 6.18
N THR A 71 -6.43 -13.97 6.03
CA THR A 71 -7.44 -14.75 6.78
C THR A 71 -7.20 -14.74 8.29
N GLU A 72 -5.98 -14.45 8.75
CA GLU A 72 -5.64 -14.30 10.18
C GLU A 72 -6.20 -12.99 10.75
N TYR A 73 -6.30 -11.93 9.93
CA TYR A 73 -6.77 -10.61 10.34
C TYR A 73 -7.28 -9.84 9.14
N THR A 74 -8.53 -9.39 9.18
CA THR A 74 -9.24 -8.80 8.03
C THR A 74 -9.46 -7.29 8.12
N ASN A 75 -9.11 -6.65 9.24
CA ASN A 75 -9.27 -5.21 9.39
C ASN A 75 -8.10 -4.44 8.75
N LEU A 76 -8.42 -3.29 8.15
CA LEU A 76 -7.46 -2.32 7.64
C LEU A 76 -7.07 -1.33 8.75
N ASP A 77 -6.30 -1.81 9.72
CA ASP A 77 -5.78 -0.98 10.79
C ASP A 77 -4.37 -1.43 11.22
N GLU A 78 -3.75 -0.65 12.10
CA GLU A 78 -2.36 -0.86 12.52
C GLU A 78 -2.13 -2.24 13.17
N ASN A 79 -3.16 -2.90 13.71
CA ASN A 79 -3.00 -4.22 14.33
C ASN A 79 -2.64 -5.32 13.34
N PHE A 80 -2.79 -5.08 12.03
CA PHE A 80 -2.31 -5.99 11.00
C PHE A 80 -0.82 -6.34 11.18
N VAL A 81 -0.02 -5.44 11.77
CA VAL A 81 1.41 -5.69 12.05
C VAL A 81 1.70 -6.89 12.93
N ASN A 82 0.73 -7.28 13.76
CA ASN A 82 0.91 -8.38 14.72
C ASN A 82 0.79 -9.75 14.04
N THR A 83 0.30 -9.80 12.81
CA THR A 83 0.02 -11.03 12.09
C THR A 83 1.26 -11.68 11.49
N ARG A 84 1.17 -12.99 11.20
CA ARG A 84 2.18 -13.66 10.37
C ARG A 84 2.23 -13.10 8.96
N ALA A 85 1.06 -12.74 8.41
CA ALA A 85 0.94 -12.19 7.07
C ALA A 85 1.72 -10.88 6.88
N TYR A 86 1.60 -9.93 7.82
CA TYR A 86 2.36 -8.68 7.73
C TYR A 86 3.88 -8.92 7.84
N LYS A 87 4.31 -9.77 8.77
CA LYS A 87 5.74 -10.09 8.93
C LYS A 87 6.30 -10.67 7.64
N TRP A 88 5.58 -11.62 7.05
CA TRP A 88 5.94 -12.20 5.76
C TRP A 88 5.97 -11.16 4.64
N LEU A 89 4.95 -10.29 4.55
CA LEU A 89 4.91 -9.21 3.56
C LEU A 89 6.12 -8.28 3.69
N LYS A 90 6.46 -7.86 4.91
CA LYS A 90 7.61 -6.99 5.16
C LYS A 90 8.93 -7.60 4.69
N GLU A 91 9.06 -8.92 4.77
CA GLU A 91 10.27 -9.67 4.39
C GLU A 91 10.29 -10.13 2.93
N ASN A 92 9.16 -10.10 2.22
CA ASN A 92 9.03 -10.72 0.89
C ASN A 92 8.50 -9.80 -0.20
N CYS A 93 7.73 -8.75 0.11
CA CYS A 93 7.01 -7.98 -0.91
C CYS A 93 7.92 -7.37 -1.99
N TYR A 94 9.14 -6.96 -1.62
CA TYR A 94 10.12 -6.38 -2.55
C TYR A 94 10.62 -7.37 -3.60
N LYS A 95 10.65 -8.67 -3.28
CA LYS A 95 11.04 -9.74 -4.23
C LYS A 95 10.08 -9.80 -5.42
N TYR A 96 8.87 -9.27 -5.23
CA TYR A 96 7.82 -9.18 -6.24
C TYR A 96 7.62 -7.74 -6.74
N GLY A 97 8.51 -6.82 -6.39
CA GLY A 97 8.46 -5.43 -6.84
C GLY A 97 7.51 -4.51 -6.07
N PHE A 98 7.10 -4.91 -4.86
CA PHE A 98 6.26 -4.11 -3.98
C PHE A 98 7.02 -3.55 -2.79
N ILE A 99 6.60 -2.39 -2.28
CA ILE A 99 7.09 -1.80 -1.04
C ILE A 99 5.93 -1.62 -0.06
N ILE A 100 6.24 -1.60 1.24
CA ILE A 100 5.32 -1.03 2.23
C ILE A 100 5.34 0.49 2.05
N ARG A 101 4.28 1.06 1.48
CA ARG A 101 4.31 2.42 0.92
C ARG A 101 4.42 3.51 1.98
N TYR A 102 3.76 3.28 3.13
CA TYR A 102 3.68 4.20 4.25
C TYR A 102 4.21 3.51 5.51
N PRO A 103 5.54 3.46 5.69
CA PRO A 103 6.16 2.90 6.88
C PRO A 103 6.01 3.82 8.09
N LYS A 104 6.16 3.24 9.29
CA LYS A 104 6.09 3.96 10.56
C LYS A 104 7.24 4.98 10.67
N GLU A 105 6.99 6.09 11.36
CA GLU A 105 8.00 7.15 11.63
C GLU A 105 8.47 7.90 10.39
N LYS A 106 7.72 7.81 9.28
CA LYS A 106 7.99 8.48 8.01
C LYS A 106 6.84 9.40 7.57
N GLU A 107 5.91 9.68 8.46
CA GLU A 107 4.71 10.49 8.20
C GLU A 107 5.07 11.92 7.75
N ASN A 108 6.16 12.46 8.28
CA ASN A 108 6.69 13.77 7.90
C ASN A 108 7.28 13.81 6.48
N ILE A 109 7.61 12.65 5.90
CA ILE A 109 8.16 12.51 4.55
C ILE A 109 7.05 12.14 3.57
N THR A 110 6.25 11.13 3.91
CA THR A 110 5.19 10.62 3.02
C THR A 110 3.95 11.51 3.03
N GLY A 111 3.69 12.21 4.14
CA GLY A 111 2.44 12.93 4.39
C GLY A 111 1.28 12.03 4.84
N TYR A 112 1.51 10.73 4.99
CA TYR A 112 0.49 9.73 5.37
C TYR A 112 0.90 9.04 6.67
N LYS A 113 -0.12 8.66 7.46
CA LYS A 113 0.08 7.82 8.65
C LYS A 113 0.62 6.45 8.25
N PHE A 114 1.13 5.73 9.24
CA PHE A 114 1.53 4.34 9.05
C PHE A 114 0.36 3.47 8.55
N GLU A 115 0.53 2.82 7.40
CA GLU A 115 -0.46 1.92 6.79
C GLU A 115 0.18 0.57 6.46
N PRO A 116 0.25 -0.37 7.42
CA PRO A 116 0.92 -1.66 7.22
C PRO A 116 0.29 -2.55 6.15
N TRP A 117 -0.97 -2.31 5.78
CA TRP A 117 -1.71 -3.04 4.76
C TRP A 117 -1.45 -2.52 3.34
N HIS A 118 -0.92 -1.31 3.19
CA HIS A 118 -0.85 -0.62 1.90
C HIS A 118 0.48 -0.89 1.21
N ILE A 119 0.44 -1.66 0.11
CA ILE A 119 1.62 -1.95 -0.70
C ILE A 119 1.55 -1.28 -2.07
N ARG A 120 2.73 -0.88 -2.57
CA ARG A 120 2.88 -0.18 -3.85
C ARG A 120 3.88 -0.88 -4.75
N TYR A 121 3.46 -1.22 -5.97
CA TYR A 121 4.32 -1.72 -7.02
C TYR A 121 5.21 -0.61 -7.59
N VAL A 122 6.52 -0.85 -7.59
CA VAL A 122 7.56 0.04 -8.15
C VAL A 122 8.57 -0.71 -9.02
N GLY A 123 8.41 -2.03 -9.20
CA GLY A 123 9.38 -2.89 -9.88
C GLY A 123 10.41 -3.47 -8.91
N ILE A 124 11.02 -4.60 -9.29
CA ILE A 124 11.87 -5.40 -8.39
C ILE A 124 13.11 -4.64 -7.92
N ASP A 125 13.85 -4.01 -8.83
CA ASP A 125 15.11 -3.34 -8.49
C ASP A 125 14.87 -2.19 -7.50
N VAL A 126 13.90 -1.32 -7.82
CA VAL A 126 13.52 -0.18 -6.98
C VAL A 126 12.97 -0.64 -5.63
N ALA A 127 12.08 -1.65 -5.62
CA ALA A 127 11.52 -2.15 -4.37
C ALA A 127 12.58 -2.76 -3.46
N THR A 128 13.52 -3.50 -4.06
CA THR A 128 14.65 -4.12 -3.34
C THR A 128 15.50 -3.06 -2.68
N GLU A 129 15.85 -2.00 -3.41
CA GLU A 129 16.64 -0.91 -2.84
C GLU A 129 15.91 -0.19 -1.71
N ILE A 130 14.65 0.19 -1.94
CA ILE A 130 13.83 0.90 -0.94
C ILE A 130 13.70 0.09 0.34
N MET A 131 13.35 -1.19 0.23
CA MET A 131 13.11 -2.05 1.38
C MET A 131 14.40 -2.44 2.11
N ASN A 132 15.52 -2.65 1.40
CA ASN A 132 16.82 -2.91 2.04
C ASN A 132 17.37 -1.69 2.78
N ARG A 133 17.17 -0.49 2.24
CA ARG A 133 17.63 0.77 2.87
C ARG A 133 16.67 1.27 3.94
N GLY A 134 15.45 0.77 4.02
CA GLY A 134 14.42 1.25 4.94
C GLY A 134 13.99 2.69 4.67
N ILE A 135 13.99 3.09 3.39
CA ILE A 135 13.62 4.45 2.95
C ILE A 135 12.21 4.48 2.37
N THR A 136 11.69 5.67 2.10
CA THR A 136 10.43 5.85 1.36
C THR A 136 10.66 6.02 -0.14
N LEU A 137 9.58 5.99 -0.91
CA LEU A 137 9.63 6.28 -2.35
C LEU A 137 10.07 7.72 -2.63
N GLU A 138 9.66 8.68 -1.79
CA GLU A 138 10.07 10.08 -1.87
C GLU A 138 11.58 10.23 -1.65
N GLU A 139 12.14 9.54 -0.66
CA GLU A 139 13.58 9.53 -0.37
C GLU A 139 14.37 8.89 -1.52
N TYR A 140 13.86 7.80 -2.11
CA TYR A 140 14.47 7.16 -3.28
C TYR A 140 14.57 8.14 -4.46
N ARG A 141 13.45 8.77 -4.83
CA ARG A 141 13.39 9.71 -5.97
C ARG A 141 14.22 10.97 -5.75
N SER A 142 14.38 11.41 -4.50
CA SER A 142 15.21 12.58 -4.18
C SER A 142 16.70 12.30 -4.40
N ASN A 143 17.14 11.07 -4.07
CA ASN A 143 18.53 10.64 -4.29
C ASN A 143 18.87 10.40 -5.77
N GLU A 144 17.91 9.95 -6.58
CA GLU A 144 18.07 9.81 -8.04
C GLU A 144 18.33 11.16 -8.73
N ASN A 145 17.78 12.26 -8.21
CA ASN A 145 18.01 13.61 -8.77
C ASN A 145 19.34 14.23 -8.35
N THR A 146 20.16 13.54 -7.54
CA THR A 146 21.46 14.01 -7.07
C THR A 146 22.65 13.24 -7.67
N ASN A 147 22.39 12.23 -8.51
CA ASN A 147 23.36 11.46 -9.28
C ASN A 147 23.27 11.77 -10.77
#